data_AF-A0A0D2YE58-F1
#
_entry.id   AF-A0A0D2YE58-F1
#
_cell.length_a   1.000
_cell.length_b   1.000
_cell.length_c   1.000
_cell.angle_alpha   90.00
_cell.angle_beta   90.00
_cell.angle_gamma   90.00
#
_symmetry.space_group_name_H-M   'P 1'
#
loop_
_entity.id
_entity.type
_entity.pdbx_description
1 polymer ?
#
loop_
_entity_poly.entity_id
_entity_poly.type
_entity_poly.pdbx_seq_one_letter_code
_entity_poly.pdbx_strand_id
1 'polypeptide(L)'
;MACQIIVEAGFAGVEIHAAHGYLLAQFLSPLSNERTDDYGGSPLARAKIVVDVVKAVRKAVPAGACVGIKVNSTDHTDLGDFITQLKAIVDAGVDFVEVSGGSIEDPMFSTGLHTTVKASTKAREAFFVDFANAIRSELPDVPIMLTGGFRTRQGMEAAVKGGSCDLVGLARPSVIDPALPKKVLDTSIPEYGALAYAKRIEAWSWAKYTGIKAVGMGAETLWYTNQIGRLGAANN
;
A
#
# COMPACT_ATOMS: atom_id res chain seq x y z
N MET A 1 -15.75 -3.09 -17.37
CA MET A 1 -15.97 -1.67 -17.72
C MET A 1 -14.88 -0.75 -17.15
N ALA A 2 -14.74 -0.55 -15.83
CA ALA A 2 -13.74 0.39 -15.29
C ALA A 2 -12.29 0.10 -15.74
N CYS A 3 -11.80 -1.13 -15.60
CA CYS A 3 -10.44 -1.50 -16.00
C CYS A 3 -10.21 -1.42 -17.51
N GLN A 4 -11.23 -1.72 -18.32
CA GLN A 4 -11.18 -1.56 -19.77
C GLN A 4 -10.97 -0.10 -20.14
N ILE A 5 -11.79 0.80 -19.59
CA ILE A 5 -11.69 2.24 -19.84
C ILE A 5 -10.31 2.77 -19.45
N ILE A 6 -9.76 2.32 -18.32
CA ILE A 6 -8.42 2.74 -17.87
C ILE A 6 -7.34 2.33 -18.87
N VAL A 7 -7.34 1.08 -19.33
CA VAL A 7 -6.33 0.61 -20.29
C VAL A 7 -6.54 1.23 -21.68
N GLU A 8 -7.79 1.39 -22.12
CA GLU A 8 -8.13 2.10 -23.37
C GLU A 8 -7.71 3.58 -23.32
N ALA A 9 -7.72 4.20 -22.14
CA ALA A 9 -7.20 5.54 -21.92
C ALA A 9 -5.65 5.62 -21.93
N GLY A 10 -4.95 4.50 -22.14
CA GLY A 10 -3.50 4.45 -22.31
C GLY A 10 -2.70 4.10 -21.06
N PHE A 11 -3.35 3.71 -19.95
CA PHE A 11 -2.63 3.21 -18.79
C PHE A 11 -2.03 1.82 -19.07
N ALA A 12 -0.82 1.58 -18.59
CA ALA A 12 -0.12 0.30 -18.77
C ALA A 12 -0.75 -0.87 -18.00
N GLY A 13 -1.70 -0.59 -17.09
CA GLY A 13 -2.28 -1.59 -16.22
C GLY A 13 -3.26 -1.02 -15.21
N VAL A 14 -3.68 -1.87 -14.28
CA VAL A 14 -4.59 -1.56 -13.18
C VAL A 14 -4.09 -2.20 -11.89
N GLU A 15 -4.49 -1.64 -10.75
CA GLU A 15 -4.23 -2.23 -9.44
C GLU A 15 -5.54 -2.41 -8.69
N ILE A 16 -5.78 -3.62 -8.20
CA ILE A 16 -6.96 -3.98 -7.42
C ILE A 16 -6.70 -3.63 -5.96
N HIS A 17 -7.55 -2.79 -5.38
CA HIS A 17 -7.37 -2.38 -3.99
C HIS A 17 -8.12 -3.33 -3.02
N ALA A 18 -7.38 -4.21 -2.35
CA ALA A 18 -7.87 -5.15 -1.33
C ALA A 18 -7.20 -4.92 0.03
N ALA A 19 -7.06 -3.65 0.41
CA ALA A 19 -6.34 -3.21 1.59
C ALA A 19 -7.09 -2.09 2.32
N HIS A 20 -6.61 -1.73 3.49
CA HIS A 20 -7.01 -0.56 4.26
C HIS A 20 -8.49 -0.57 4.68
N GLY A 21 -9.08 -1.74 4.91
CA GLY A 21 -10.49 -1.85 5.34
C GLY A 21 -11.53 -1.43 4.30
N TYR A 22 -11.15 -1.21 3.05
CA TYR A 22 -12.10 -1.06 1.94
C TYR A 22 -12.81 -2.40 1.63
N LEU A 23 -13.79 -2.36 0.73
CA LEU A 23 -14.70 -3.49 0.45
C LEU A 23 -14.01 -4.85 0.33
N LEU A 24 -12.98 -4.99 -0.51
CA LEU A 24 -12.32 -6.28 -0.71
C LEU A 24 -11.53 -6.72 0.53
N ALA A 25 -10.93 -5.79 1.29
CA ALA A 25 -10.29 -6.10 2.57
C ALA A 25 -11.33 -6.60 3.59
N GLN A 26 -12.54 -6.02 3.58
CA GLN A 26 -13.62 -6.47 4.46
C GLN A 26 -14.03 -7.92 4.21
N PHE A 27 -14.04 -8.35 2.94
CA PHE A 27 -14.32 -9.75 2.61
C PHE A 27 -13.20 -10.69 3.08
N LEU A 28 -11.94 -10.28 2.96
CA LEU A 28 -10.79 -11.11 3.34
C LEU A 28 -10.68 -11.32 4.86
N SER A 29 -11.06 -10.31 5.64
CA SER A 29 -10.93 -10.34 7.10
C SER A 29 -12.07 -11.13 7.78
N PRO A 30 -11.76 -12.09 8.67
CA PRO A 30 -12.79 -12.76 9.46
C PRO A 30 -13.46 -11.85 10.49
N LEU A 31 -12.89 -10.67 10.78
CA LEU A 31 -13.48 -9.70 11.72
C LEU A 31 -14.67 -8.95 11.13
N SER A 32 -14.69 -8.74 9.82
CA SER A 32 -15.74 -8.01 9.11
C SER A 32 -16.62 -8.90 8.23
N ASN A 33 -16.15 -10.09 7.86
CA ASN A 33 -16.89 -11.05 7.05
C ASN A 33 -17.35 -12.26 7.87
N GLU A 34 -18.52 -12.11 8.49
CA GLU A 34 -19.23 -13.17 9.23
C GLU A 34 -20.26 -13.91 8.35
N ARG A 35 -20.13 -13.83 7.01
CA ARG A 35 -21.08 -14.49 6.11
C ARG A 35 -20.96 -16.01 6.22
N THR A 36 -22.09 -16.67 5.97
CA THR A 36 -22.21 -18.14 5.96
C THR A 36 -22.48 -18.72 4.58
N ASP A 37 -22.46 -17.87 3.55
CA ASP A 37 -22.55 -18.29 2.15
C ASP A 37 -21.16 -18.57 1.54
N ASP A 38 -21.13 -18.81 0.23
CA ASP A 38 -19.91 -19.17 -0.51
C ASP A 38 -18.80 -18.10 -0.46
N TYR A 39 -19.08 -16.90 0.07
CA TYR A 39 -18.13 -15.80 0.18
C TYR A 39 -17.64 -15.55 1.62
N GLY A 40 -17.96 -16.43 2.58
CA GLY A 40 -17.59 -16.29 3.99
C GLY A 40 -17.16 -17.59 4.68
N GLY A 41 -16.80 -17.49 5.95
CA GLY A 41 -16.32 -18.64 6.73
C GLY A 41 -14.84 -18.94 6.46
N SER A 42 -14.54 -19.89 5.58
CA SER A 42 -13.15 -20.35 5.35
C SER A 42 -12.28 -19.28 4.66
N PRO A 43 -10.94 -19.32 4.79
CA PRO A 43 -10.06 -18.35 4.13
C PRO A 43 -10.27 -18.28 2.62
N LEU A 44 -10.41 -19.43 1.96
CA LEU A 44 -10.65 -19.52 0.51
C LEU A 44 -12.02 -18.96 0.11
N ALA A 45 -13.06 -19.21 0.90
CA ALA A 45 -14.39 -18.63 0.66
C ALA A 45 -14.36 -17.10 0.81
N ARG A 46 -13.67 -16.58 1.82
CA ARG A 46 -13.44 -15.13 2.01
C ARG A 46 -12.67 -14.50 0.84
N ALA A 47 -11.67 -15.18 0.29
CA ALA A 47 -10.92 -14.72 -0.88
C ALA A 47 -11.65 -14.87 -2.21
N LYS A 48 -12.75 -15.64 -2.25
CA LYS A 48 -13.47 -15.96 -3.49
C LYS A 48 -13.84 -14.71 -4.30
N ILE A 49 -14.37 -13.67 -3.66
CA ILE A 49 -14.75 -12.45 -4.36
C ILE A 49 -13.54 -11.75 -5.00
N VAL A 50 -12.38 -11.77 -4.34
CA VAL A 50 -11.16 -11.14 -4.85
C VAL A 50 -10.63 -11.93 -6.04
N VAL A 51 -10.63 -13.26 -5.94
CA VAL A 51 -10.28 -14.18 -7.04
C VAL A 51 -11.19 -13.96 -8.25
N ASP A 52 -12.51 -13.86 -8.03
CA ASP A 52 -13.48 -13.64 -9.09
C ASP A 52 -13.28 -12.25 -9.75
N VAL A 53 -12.93 -11.22 -8.96
CA VAL A 53 -12.56 -9.89 -9.48
C VAL A 53 -11.27 -9.95 -10.31
N VAL A 54 -10.21 -10.60 -9.85
CA VAL A 54 -8.95 -10.74 -10.61
C VAL A 54 -9.22 -11.40 -11.96
N LYS A 55 -9.97 -12.51 -11.98
CA LYS A 55 -10.35 -13.21 -13.21
C LYS A 55 -11.17 -12.33 -14.14
N ALA A 56 -12.13 -11.57 -13.59
CA ALA A 56 -12.94 -10.65 -14.37
C ALA A 56 -12.10 -9.52 -14.98
N VAL A 57 -11.15 -8.96 -14.23
CA VAL A 57 -10.20 -7.93 -14.71
C VAL A 57 -9.33 -8.50 -15.82
N ARG A 58 -8.74 -9.68 -15.65
CA ARG A 58 -7.92 -10.34 -16.67
C ARG A 58 -8.66 -10.65 -17.96
N LYS A 59 -9.95 -10.99 -17.87
CA LYS A 59 -10.80 -11.15 -19.05
C LYS A 59 -11.10 -9.81 -19.73
N ALA A 60 -11.11 -8.72 -18.98
CA ALA A 60 -11.47 -7.40 -19.46
C ALA A 60 -10.32 -6.66 -20.14
N VAL A 61 -9.07 -6.84 -19.68
CA VAL A 61 -7.89 -6.11 -20.17
C VAL A 61 -7.06 -6.94 -21.15
N PRO A 62 -6.29 -6.32 -22.06
CA PRO A 62 -5.33 -7.03 -22.91
C PRO A 62 -4.31 -7.82 -22.09
N ALA A 63 -3.82 -8.95 -22.62
CA ALA A 63 -2.86 -9.82 -21.92
C ALA A 63 -1.54 -9.13 -21.50
N GLY A 64 -1.15 -8.06 -22.20
CA GLY A 64 0.04 -7.26 -21.86
C GLY A 64 -0.20 -6.17 -20.81
N ALA A 65 -1.45 -5.96 -20.36
CA ALA A 65 -1.75 -4.99 -19.33
C ALA A 65 -1.38 -5.56 -17.95
N CYS A 66 -0.62 -4.78 -17.17
CA CYS A 66 -0.23 -5.16 -15.82
C CYS A 66 -1.45 -5.17 -14.88
N VAL A 67 -1.61 -6.20 -14.04
CA VAL A 67 -2.65 -6.26 -13.00
C VAL A 67 -2.00 -6.53 -11.66
N GLY A 68 -1.91 -5.50 -10.82
CA GLY A 68 -1.47 -5.62 -9.44
C GLY A 68 -2.62 -5.85 -8.48
N ILE A 69 -2.29 -6.29 -7.27
CA ILE A 69 -3.18 -6.21 -6.12
C ILE A 69 -2.48 -5.57 -4.93
N LYS A 70 -3.18 -4.65 -4.26
CA LYS A 70 -2.73 -4.09 -2.99
C LYS A 70 -3.40 -4.79 -1.82
N VAL A 71 -2.59 -5.31 -0.90
CA VAL A 71 -3.01 -5.94 0.36
C VAL A 71 -2.36 -5.24 1.56
N ASN A 72 -2.99 -5.36 2.72
CA ASN A 72 -2.56 -4.65 3.93
C ASN A 72 -2.08 -5.62 4.99
N SER A 73 -0.89 -5.41 5.54
CA SER A 73 -0.32 -6.31 6.56
C SER A 73 -1.11 -6.35 7.88
N THR A 74 -1.96 -5.35 8.14
CA THR A 74 -2.71 -5.21 9.40
C THR A 74 -4.19 -5.59 9.31
N ASP A 75 -4.70 -5.92 8.13
CA ASP A 75 -6.13 -6.30 7.96
C ASP A 75 -6.38 -7.78 8.31
N HIS A 76 -5.32 -8.55 8.54
CA HIS A 76 -5.35 -9.98 8.76
C HIS A 76 -4.98 -10.34 10.20
N THR A 77 -5.80 -11.17 10.83
CA THR A 77 -5.60 -11.65 12.20
C THR A 77 -4.72 -12.88 12.28
N ASP A 78 -4.66 -13.66 11.20
CA ASP A 78 -3.89 -14.89 11.08
C ASP A 78 -3.08 -14.89 9.77
N LEU A 79 -1.78 -15.16 9.89
CA LEU A 79 -0.85 -15.12 8.76
C LEU A 79 -1.03 -16.34 7.83
N GLY A 80 -1.40 -17.51 8.36
CA GLY A 80 -1.62 -18.71 7.56
C GLY A 80 -2.86 -18.60 6.67
N ASP A 81 -3.94 -18.05 7.23
CA ASP A 81 -5.15 -17.68 6.49
C ASP A 81 -4.82 -16.68 5.38
N PHE A 82 -4.07 -15.62 5.71
CA PHE A 82 -3.65 -14.62 4.73
C PHE A 82 -2.84 -15.22 3.58
N ILE A 83 -1.83 -16.05 3.88
CA ILE A 83 -1.03 -16.71 2.85
C ILE A 83 -1.90 -17.62 1.98
N THR A 84 -2.84 -18.36 2.57
CA THR A 84 -3.79 -19.20 1.83
C THR A 84 -4.65 -18.37 0.87
N GLN A 85 -5.15 -17.22 1.33
CA GLN A 85 -5.90 -16.28 0.51
C GLN A 85 -5.04 -15.69 -0.62
N LEU A 86 -3.83 -15.25 -0.29
CA LEU A 86 -2.92 -14.61 -1.24
C LEU A 86 -2.48 -15.59 -2.33
N LYS A 87 -2.18 -16.85 -2.00
CA LYS A 87 -1.90 -17.92 -2.98
C LYS A 87 -3.03 -18.04 -3.99
N ALA A 88 -4.28 -18.15 -3.53
CA ALA A 88 -5.43 -18.25 -4.43
C ALA A 88 -5.61 -17.01 -5.33
N ILE A 89 -5.29 -15.82 -4.81
CA ILE A 89 -5.33 -14.55 -5.57
C ILE A 89 -4.21 -14.49 -6.61
N VAL A 90 -2.99 -14.90 -6.25
CA VAL A 90 -1.85 -14.96 -7.17
C VAL A 90 -2.10 -15.96 -8.29
N ASP A 91 -2.61 -17.15 -7.95
CA ASP A 91 -2.99 -18.19 -8.92
C ASP A 91 -4.11 -17.73 -9.87
N ALA A 92 -4.95 -16.78 -9.45
CA ALA A 92 -5.95 -16.15 -10.31
C ALA A 92 -5.32 -15.23 -11.38
N GLY A 93 -4.04 -14.90 -11.21
CA GLY A 93 -3.19 -14.24 -12.20
C GLY A 93 -2.98 -12.76 -11.90
N VAL A 94 -2.45 -12.37 -10.75
CA VAL A 94 -1.89 -11.02 -10.54
C VAL A 94 -0.42 -10.98 -10.96
N ASP A 95 0.08 -9.86 -11.46
CA ASP A 95 1.48 -9.68 -11.90
C ASP A 95 2.40 -9.27 -10.75
N PHE A 96 1.86 -8.61 -9.73
CA PHE A 96 2.60 -8.25 -8.52
C PHE A 96 1.66 -8.06 -7.34
N VAL A 97 2.23 -8.14 -6.13
CA VAL A 97 1.55 -7.87 -4.87
C VAL A 97 2.17 -6.64 -4.25
N GLU A 98 1.38 -5.59 -4.08
CA GLU A 98 1.75 -4.47 -3.24
C GLU A 98 1.32 -4.72 -1.80
N VAL A 99 2.27 -4.64 -0.88
CA VAL A 99 2.01 -4.68 0.54
C VAL A 99 2.19 -3.28 1.10
N SER A 100 1.09 -2.77 1.66
CA SER A 100 1.15 -1.66 2.60
C SER A 100 1.00 -2.19 4.03
N GLY A 101 1.17 -1.31 5.01
CA GLY A 101 0.73 -1.62 6.36
C GLY A 101 0.26 -0.40 7.12
N GLY A 102 -0.51 -0.67 8.17
CA GLY A 102 -1.29 0.31 8.93
C GLY A 102 -2.77 0.25 8.54
N SER A 103 -3.66 0.40 9.51
CA SER A 103 -5.11 0.25 9.32
C SER A 103 -5.79 1.62 9.27
N ILE A 104 -6.85 1.81 8.46
CA ILE A 104 -7.71 3.00 8.56
C ILE A 104 -8.39 3.08 9.94
N GLU A 105 -8.59 1.94 10.58
CA GLU A 105 -9.12 1.83 11.95
C GLU A 105 -8.07 2.19 13.02
N ASP A 106 -6.79 2.27 12.64
CA ASP A 106 -5.74 2.86 13.47
C ASP A 106 -5.60 4.36 13.14
N PRO A 107 -6.12 5.28 14.00
CA PRO A 107 -5.99 6.73 13.78
C PRO A 107 -4.53 7.23 13.72
N MET A 108 -3.53 6.41 14.09
CA MET A 108 -2.11 6.72 13.89
C MET A 108 -1.62 6.51 12.44
N PHE A 109 -2.28 5.66 11.65
CA PHE A 109 -1.93 5.41 10.24
C PHE A 109 -2.08 6.67 9.38
N SER A 110 -3.20 7.39 9.54
CA SER A 110 -3.55 8.54 8.71
C SER A 110 -2.86 9.85 9.14
N THR A 111 -2.19 9.86 10.29
CA THR A 111 -1.49 11.04 10.84
C THR A 111 0.03 10.91 10.83
N GLY A 112 0.55 9.75 10.40
CA GLY A 112 1.97 9.42 10.49
C GLY A 112 2.53 9.46 11.92
N LEU A 113 1.68 9.44 12.96
CA LEU A 113 2.11 9.39 14.34
C LEU A 113 2.62 7.98 14.64
N HIS A 114 3.87 7.72 14.32
CA HIS A 114 4.63 6.66 14.98
C HIS A 114 5.53 7.33 16.02
N THR A 115 4.93 7.99 17.02
CA THR A 115 5.68 8.77 18.03
C THR A 115 6.39 7.89 19.07
N THR A 116 6.06 6.60 19.14
CA THR A 116 6.71 5.63 20.03
C THR A 116 6.94 4.32 19.31
N VAL A 117 7.83 4.37 18.32
CA VAL A 117 8.38 3.18 17.68
C VAL A 117 9.71 2.87 18.37
N LYS A 118 9.86 1.63 18.89
CA LYS A 118 11.09 1.15 19.55
C LYS A 118 12.30 1.46 18.65
N ALA A 119 13.46 1.76 19.24
CA ALA A 119 14.67 2.09 18.48
C ALA A 119 15.04 1.01 17.44
N SER A 120 14.77 -0.27 17.73
CA SER A 120 14.90 -1.41 16.82
C SER A 120 14.03 -1.30 15.56
N THR A 121 12.88 -0.67 15.66
CA THR A 121 11.88 -0.45 14.60
C THR A 121 12.05 0.92 13.92
N LYS A 122 12.94 1.78 14.45
CA LYS A 122 13.51 2.93 13.71
C LYS A 122 14.76 2.54 12.91
N ALA A 123 15.59 1.64 13.45
CA ALA A 123 16.82 1.18 12.81
C ALA A 123 16.56 0.22 11.64
N ARG A 124 15.44 -0.51 11.69
CA ARG A 124 14.88 -1.22 10.54
C ARG A 124 13.61 -0.47 10.19
N GLU A 125 13.46 0.11 9.00
CA GLU A 125 12.20 0.67 8.50
C GLU A 125 11.12 -0.44 8.31
N ALA A 126 10.98 -1.36 9.27
CA ALA A 126 10.66 -2.78 9.07
C ALA A 126 9.49 -3.27 9.92
N PHE A 127 8.37 -2.55 9.91
CA PHE A 127 7.11 -3.21 10.25
C PHE A 127 6.64 -4.12 9.09
N PHE A 128 6.99 -3.77 7.85
CA PHE A 128 6.49 -4.46 6.65
C PHE A 128 7.44 -5.53 6.13
N VAL A 129 8.73 -5.44 6.44
CA VAL A 129 9.76 -6.37 5.95
C VAL A 129 9.50 -7.79 6.41
N ASP A 130 9.14 -8.01 7.67
CA ASP A 130 8.88 -9.37 8.18
C ASP A 130 7.65 -10.00 7.50
N PHE A 131 6.61 -9.20 7.26
CA PHE A 131 5.42 -9.65 6.52
C PHE A 131 5.73 -9.93 5.04
N ALA A 132 6.53 -9.06 4.41
CA ALA A 132 7.01 -9.25 3.05
C ALA A 132 7.86 -10.52 2.92
N ASN A 133 8.73 -10.77 3.89
CA ASN A 133 9.56 -11.97 3.94
C ASN A 133 8.71 -13.23 4.11
N ALA A 134 7.62 -13.17 4.90
CA ALA A 134 6.68 -14.27 5.02
C ALA A 134 5.98 -14.57 3.68
N ILE A 135 5.55 -13.54 2.95
CA ILE A 135 5.02 -13.70 1.58
C ILE A 135 6.09 -14.31 0.67
N ARG A 136 7.30 -13.75 0.66
CA ARG A 136 8.41 -14.22 -0.18
C ARG A 136 8.76 -15.68 0.08
N SER A 137 8.69 -16.14 1.33
CA SER A 137 8.97 -17.54 1.69
C SER A 137 7.97 -18.52 1.06
N GLU A 138 6.73 -18.09 0.88
CA GLU A 138 5.61 -18.93 0.42
C GLU A 138 5.30 -18.74 -1.07
N LEU A 139 5.70 -17.59 -1.61
CA LEU A 139 5.50 -17.12 -2.98
C LEU A 139 6.80 -16.49 -3.49
N PRO A 140 7.87 -17.29 -3.73
CA PRO A 140 9.19 -16.77 -4.06
C PRO A 140 9.22 -15.99 -5.38
N ASP A 141 8.38 -16.37 -6.33
CA ASP A 141 8.39 -15.85 -7.69
C ASP A 141 7.48 -14.65 -7.92
N VAL A 142 6.61 -14.31 -6.96
CA VAL A 142 5.71 -13.16 -7.13
C VAL A 142 6.48 -11.86 -6.90
N PRO A 143 6.44 -10.87 -7.82
CA PRO A 143 7.00 -9.57 -7.55
C PRO A 143 6.28 -8.89 -6.38
N ILE A 144 7.05 -8.37 -5.41
CA ILE A 144 6.54 -7.70 -4.22
C ILE A 144 6.90 -6.22 -4.26
N MET A 145 5.90 -5.36 -4.17
CA MET A 145 6.07 -3.93 -3.95
C MET A 145 5.82 -3.62 -2.47
N LEU A 146 6.76 -2.94 -1.80
CA LEU A 146 6.57 -2.47 -0.43
C LEU A 146 6.33 -0.98 -0.38
N THR A 147 5.23 -0.58 0.27
CA THR A 147 4.82 0.81 0.36
C THR A 147 4.59 1.24 1.80
N GLY A 148 5.35 2.26 2.22
CA GLY A 148 5.21 2.87 3.53
C GLY A 148 6.55 2.97 4.26
N GLY A 149 6.75 4.06 5.00
CA GLY A 149 7.90 4.21 5.90
C GLY A 149 9.23 4.60 5.25
N PHE A 150 9.47 4.30 3.98
CA PHE A 150 10.75 4.60 3.32
C PHE A 150 11.07 6.11 3.27
N ARG A 151 12.27 6.48 3.78
CA ARG A 151 12.75 7.86 3.83
C ARG A 151 14.12 8.09 3.21
N THR A 152 14.94 7.05 3.13
CA THR A 152 16.35 7.14 2.74
C THR A 152 16.61 6.26 1.52
N ARG A 153 17.53 6.67 0.65
CA ARG A 153 17.97 5.82 -0.48
C ARG A 153 18.55 4.52 0.06
N GLN A 154 19.36 4.60 1.11
CA GLN A 154 19.97 3.43 1.75
C GLN A 154 18.92 2.44 2.27
N GLY A 155 17.85 2.92 2.91
CA GLY A 155 16.75 2.08 3.38
C GLY A 155 16.02 1.38 2.23
N MET A 156 15.73 2.11 1.15
CA MET A 156 15.11 1.55 -0.05
C MET A 156 16.02 0.50 -0.73
N GLU A 157 17.29 0.83 -0.91
CA GLU A 157 18.29 -0.07 -1.51
C GLU A 157 18.50 -1.32 -0.66
N ALA A 158 18.54 -1.19 0.66
CA ALA A 158 18.65 -2.32 1.57
C ALA A 158 17.44 -3.26 1.50
N ALA A 159 16.23 -2.73 1.36
CA ALA A 159 15.02 -3.54 1.22
C ALA A 159 15.03 -4.36 -0.09
N VAL A 160 15.43 -3.74 -1.20
CA VAL A 160 15.52 -4.41 -2.50
C VAL A 160 16.66 -5.44 -2.50
N LYS A 161 17.88 -5.04 -2.11
CA LYS A 161 19.04 -5.96 -2.07
C LYS A 161 18.87 -7.09 -1.06
N GLY A 162 18.12 -6.85 0.01
CA GLY A 162 17.78 -7.85 1.01
C GLY A 162 16.74 -8.87 0.55
N GLY A 163 16.10 -8.67 -0.61
CA GLY A 163 15.06 -9.55 -1.15
C GLY A 163 13.69 -9.40 -0.50
N SER A 164 13.52 -8.42 0.40
CA SER A 164 12.24 -8.14 1.05
C SER A 164 11.22 -7.53 0.09
N CYS A 165 11.68 -6.89 -0.99
CA CYS A 165 10.82 -6.41 -2.07
C CYS A 165 11.58 -6.29 -3.39
N ASP A 166 10.84 -6.19 -4.49
CA ASP A 166 11.37 -5.91 -5.83
C ASP A 166 11.10 -4.45 -6.22
N LEU A 167 10.05 -3.86 -5.64
CA LEU A 167 9.66 -2.47 -5.86
C LEU A 167 9.45 -1.73 -4.53
N VAL A 168 9.71 -0.42 -4.53
CA VAL A 168 9.43 0.47 -3.41
C VAL A 168 8.39 1.50 -3.84
N GLY A 169 7.30 1.61 -3.07
CA GLY A 169 6.28 2.62 -3.26
C GLY A 169 6.46 3.85 -2.38
N LEU A 170 6.33 5.02 -3.01
CA LEU A 170 6.43 6.33 -2.37
C LEU A 170 5.20 7.18 -2.71
N ALA A 171 4.45 7.55 -1.67
CA ALA A 171 3.25 8.39 -1.80
C ALA A 171 3.54 9.86 -1.42
N ARG A 172 3.40 10.20 -0.13
CA ARG A 172 3.54 11.59 0.38
C ARG A 172 4.81 12.32 -0.10
N PRO A 173 6.01 11.72 -0.09
CA PRO A 173 7.20 12.41 -0.57
C PRO A 173 7.15 12.83 -2.04
N SER A 174 6.54 11.99 -2.89
CA SER A 174 6.40 12.24 -4.32
C SER A 174 5.47 13.42 -4.63
N VAL A 175 4.58 13.77 -3.71
CA VAL A 175 3.73 14.98 -3.81
C VAL A 175 4.55 16.25 -3.55
N ILE A 176 5.55 16.19 -2.67
CA ILE A 176 6.40 17.34 -2.35
C ILE A 176 7.45 17.54 -3.44
N ASP A 177 8.01 16.44 -3.92
CA ASP A 177 9.10 16.43 -4.87
C ASP A 177 8.82 15.40 -5.98
N PRO A 178 8.15 15.82 -7.07
CA PRO A 178 7.87 14.93 -8.20
C PRO A 178 9.13 14.38 -8.88
N ALA A 179 10.28 15.03 -8.70
CA ALA A 179 11.58 14.56 -9.22
C ALA A 179 12.26 13.55 -8.28
N LEU A 180 11.65 13.22 -7.14
CA LEU A 180 12.22 12.35 -6.12
C LEU A 180 12.72 11.00 -6.68
N PRO A 181 12.00 10.28 -7.57
CA PRO A 181 12.53 9.02 -8.11
C PRO A 181 13.89 9.19 -8.80
N LYS A 182 14.07 10.27 -9.57
CA LYS A 182 15.36 10.57 -10.21
C LYS A 182 16.44 10.87 -9.18
N LYS A 183 16.11 11.63 -8.13
CA LYS A 183 17.07 11.98 -7.07
C LYS A 183 17.49 10.76 -6.25
N VAL A 184 16.54 9.88 -5.93
CA VAL A 184 16.83 8.63 -5.20
C VAL A 184 17.71 7.71 -6.04
N LEU A 185 17.53 7.65 -7.36
CA LEU A 185 18.36 6.81 -8.23
C LEU A 185 19.73 7.41 -8.58
N ASP A 186 19.88 8.73 -8.51
CA ASP A 186 21.13 9.42 -8.82
C ASP A 186 22.14 9.35 -7.66
N THR A 187 23.06 8.39 -7.74
CA THR A 187 24.09 8.15 -6.72
C THR A 187 25.10 9.29 -6.56
N SER A 188 25.14 10.27 -7.48
CA SER A 188 25.98 11.47 -7.33
C SER A 188 25.41 12.47 -6.31
N ILE A 189 24.09 12.43 -6.07
CA ILE A 189 23.42 13.24 -5.04
C ILE A 189 23.73 12.62 -3.68
N PRO A 190 24.27 13.36 -2.71
CA PRO A 190 24.44 12.89 -1.35
C PRO A 190 23.12 12.47 -0.69
N GLU A 191 23.16 11.56 0.28
CA GLU A 191 21.96 11.00 0.94
C GLU A 191 20.97 12.07 1.40
N TYR A 192 21.45 13.16 2.00
CA TYR A 192 20.61 14.26 2.49
C TYR A 192 19.84 14.98 1.37
N GLY A 193 20.36 14.96 0.14
CA GLY A 193 19.74 15.57 -1.05
C GLY A 193 18.72 14.66 -1.73
N ALA A 194 18.66 13.38 -1.34
CA ALA A 194 17.75 12.37 -1.87
C ALA A 194 16.72 11.88 -0.85
N LEU A 195 16.57 12.58 0.28
CA LEU A 195 15.60 12.22 1.30
C LEU A 195 14.17 12.29 0.77
N ALA A 196 13.42 11.21 0.95
CA ALA A 196 12.00 11.13 0.68
C ALA A 196 11.20 11.83 1.80
N TYR A 197 11.36 13.15 1.88
CA TYR A 197 10.75 13.98 2.90
C TYR A 197 9.22 14.01 2.78
N ALA A 198 8.55 13.80 3.91
CA ALA A 198 7.11 13.99 4.02
C ALA A 198 6.85 15.01 5.14
N LYS A 199 6.16 16.11 4.80
CA LYS A 199 5.71 17.10 5.77
C LYS A 199 4.57 16.53 6.60
N ARG A 200 4.69 16.62 7.93
CA ARG A 200 3.58 16.33 8.84
C ARG A 200 2.74 17.59 9.02
N ILE A 201 1.43 17.44 8.97
CA ILE A 201 0.48 18.54 9.19
C ILE A 201 -0.23 18.27 10.50
N GLU A 202 0.05 19.08 11.52
CA GLU A 202 -0.69 19.01 12.77
C GLU A 202 -2.09 19.60 12.60
N ALA A 203 -3.08 18.97 13.24
CA ALA A 203 -4.41 19.55 13.40
C ALA A 203 -4.32 20.91 14.12
N TRP A 204 -5.30 21.79 13.89
CA TRP A 204 -5.42 23.03 14.65
C TRP A 204 -5.36 22.74 16.16
N SER A 205 -4.57 23.52 16.91
CA SER A 205 -4.28 23.27 18.32
C SER A 205 -5.52 23.09 19.20
N TRP A 206 -6.65 23.72 18.84
CA TRP A 206 -7.92 23.58 19.55
C TRP A 206 -8.61 22.21 19.33
N ALA A 207 -8.39 21.56 18.18
CA ALA A 207 -8.97 20.25 17.86
C ALA A 207 -8.46 19.15 18.82
N LYS A 208 -7.26 19.34 19.38
CA LYS A 208 -6.65 18.46 20.40
C LYS A 208 -7.51 18.36 21.68
N TYR A 209 -8.36 19.36 21.97
CA TYR A 209 -9.25 19.39 23.14
C TYR A 209 -10.64 18.80 22.89
N THR A 210 -10.97 18.46 21.64
CA THR A 210 -12.29 17.90 21.30
C THR A 210 -12.39 16.39 21.54
N GLY A 211 -11.25 15.70 21.73
CA GLY A 211 -11.19 14.24 21.80
C GLY A 211 -11.40 13.52 20.47
N ILE A 212 -11.76 14.24 19.40
CA ILE A 212 -12.06 13.66 18.08
C ILE A 212 -10.75 13.50 17.28
N LYS A 213 -10.15 12.30 17.34
CA LYS A 213 -8.91 11.98 16.62
C LYS A 213 -8.99 12.14 15.10
N ALA A 214 -10.19 12.07 14.52
CA ALA A 214 -10.42 12.17 13.06
C ALA A 214 -10.13 13.55 12.46
N VAL A 215 -10.18 14.63 13.25
CA VAL A 215 -9.99 16.00 12.74
C VAL A 215 -8.56 16.24 12.20
N GLY A 216 -7.55 15.60 12.80
CA GLY A 216 -6.17 15.69 12.32
C GLY A 216 -5.89 14.89 11.04
N MET A 217 -6.58 13.77 10.85
CA MET A 217 -6.46 12.93 9.64
C MET A 217 -6.93 13.68 8.38
N GLY A 218 -8.01 14.45 8.53
CA GLY A 218 -8.54 15.30 7.45
C GLY A 218 -7.55 16.40 7.05
N ALA A 219 -6.88 17.06 8.01
CA ALA A 219 -5.99 18.19 7.73
C ALA A 219 -4.75 17.78 6.89
N GLU A 220 -4.10 16.68 7.22
CA GLU A 220 -2.94 16.19 6.45
C GLU A 220 -3.36 15.75 5.05
N THR A 221 -4.43 14.96 4.94
CA THR A 221 -5.00 14.53 3.65
C THR A 221 -5.35 15.72 2.77
N LEU A 222 -6.10 16.69 3.30
CA LEU A 222 -6.49 17.90 2.57
C LEU A 222 -5.27 18.71 2.10
N TRP A 223 -4.25 18.83 2.94
CA TRP A 223 -3.05 19.58 2.59
C TRP A 223 -2.28 18.93 1.43
N TYR A 224 -2.07 17.60 1.48
CA TYR A 224 -1.42 16.87 0.39
C TYR A 224 -2.27 16.87 -0.89
N THR A 225 -3.58 16.69 -0.79
CA THR A 225 -4.50 16.83 -1.92
C THR A 225 -4.42 18.22 -2.55
N ASN A 226 -4.30 19.27 -1.74
CA ASN A 226 -4.09 20.62 -2.25
C ASN A 226 -2.75 20.78 -2.97
N GLN A 227 -1.66 20.18 -2.46
CA GLN A 227 -0.37 20.19 -3.16
C GLN A 227 -0.44 19.47 -4.51
N ILE A 228 -1.12 18.32 -4.59
CA ILE A 228 -1.37 17.63 -5.87
C ILE A 228 -2.14 18.55 -6.83
N GLY A 229 -3.19 19.22 -6.35
CA GLY A 229 -3.95 20.18 -7.15
C GLY A 229 -3.10 21.34 -7.68
N ARG A 230 -2.17 21.86 -6.87
CA ARG A 230 -1.22 22.91 -7.30
C ARG A 230 -0.25 22.41 -8.38
N LEU A 231 0.26 21.18 -8.24
CA LEU A 231 1.12 20.57 -9.26
C LEU A 231 0.38 20.42 -10.60
N GLY A 232 -0.89 20.00 -10.57
CA GLY A 232 -1.71 19.89 -11.77
C GLY A 232 -2.02 21.24 -12.41
N ALA A 233 -2.23 22.29 -11.62
CA ALA A 233 -2.55 23.62 -12.12
C ALA A 233 -1.34 24.39 -12.67
N ALA A 234 -0.12 24.09 -12.21
CA ALA A 234 1.10 24.80 -12.63
C ALA A 234 1.53 24.53 -14.09
N ASN A 235 0.86 23.60 -14.79
CA ASN A 235 1.12 23.25 -16.18
C ASN A 235 0.06 23.78 -17.17
N ASN A 236 -0.82 24.72 -16.74
CA ASN A 236 -1.77 25.44 -17.60
C ASN A 236 -1.48 26.95 -17.62
#